data_AF-A0A268S611-F1
#
_entry.id   AF-A0A268S611-F1
#
_cell.length_a   1.000
_cell.length_b   1.000
_cell.length_c   1.000
_cell.angle_alpha   90.00
_cell.angle_beta   90.00
_cell.angle_gamma   90.00
#
_symmetry.space_group_name_H-M   'P 1'
#
loop_
_entity.id
_entity.type
_entity.pdbx_description
1 polymer ?
#
loop_
_entity_poly.entity_id
_entity_poly.type
_entity_poly.pdbx_seq_one_letter_code
_entity_poly.pdbx_strand_id
1 'polypeptide(L)'
;MSANKRKERPSFLMMVYMWLFILVAVVNITGIASTKLYESIFPFFIVSLLNIFLAALLILQALKTTSKSERRLSIIYLIGVAVLAAVTFFRFLFMQSS
;
A
#
# COMPACT_ATOMS: atom_id res chain seq x y z
N MET A 1 -25.17 5.93 -29.85
CA MET A 1 -24.91 4.54 -29.41
C MET A 1 -23.82 4.56 -28.34
N SER A 2 -24.16 4.81 -27.07
CA SER A 2 -23.18 4.69 -25.99
C SER A 2 -22.95 3.21 -25.72
N ALA A 3 -21.85 2.69 -26.26
CA ALA A 3 -21.39 1.36 -25.94
C ALA A 3 -21.33 1.25 -24.41
N ASN A 4 -22.19 0.39 -23.88
CA ASN A 4 -22.24 0.01 -22.48
C ASN A 4 -20.82 -0.47 -22.12
N LYS A 5 -19.99 0.42 -21.57
CA LYS A 5 -18.66 0.09 -21.06
C LYS A 5 -18.88 -0.85 -19.88
N ARG A 6 -19.07 -2.15 -20.17
CA ARG A 6 -19.03 -3.20 -19.16
C ARG A 6 -17.73 -2.96 -18.40
N LYS A 7 -17.84 -2.53 -17.14
CA LYS A 7 -16.69 -2.39 -16.24
C LYS A 7 -15.93 -3.71 -16.31
N GLU A 8 -14.77 -3.69 -16.93
CA GLU A 8 -13.86 -4.84 -16.92
C GLU A 8 -13.62 -5.17 -15.45
N ARG A 9 -14.05 -6.36 -15.04
CA ARG A 9 -13.83 -6.82 -13.67
C ARG A 9 -12.32 -6.96 -13.47
N PRO A 10 -11.76 -6.50 -12.35
CA PRO A 10 -10.34 -6.68 -12.07
C PRO A 10 -9.99 -8.17 -12.12
N SER A 11 -8.80 -8.51 -12.61
CA SER A 11 -8.34 -9.89 -12.56
C SER A 11 -8.25 -10.39 -11.11
N PHE A 12 -8.29 -11.71 -10.93
CA PHE A 12 -8.10 -12.33 -9.61
C PHE A 12 -6.81 -11.85 -8.93
N LEU A 13 -5.73 -11.78 -9.71
CA LEU A 13 -4.42 -11.35 -9.22
C LEU A 13 -4.45 -9.89 -8.74
N MET A 14 -5.18 -9.02 -9.45
CA MET A 14 -5.41 -7.65 -9.01
C MET A 14 -6.30 -7.55 -7.76
N MET A 15 -7.29 -8.42 -7.61
CA MET A 15 -8.08 -8.50 -6.37
C MET A 15 -7.21 -8.89 -5.17
N VAL A 16 -6.28 -9.83 -5.35
CA VAL A 16 -5.31 -10.20 -4.29
C VAL A 16 -4.46 -9.00 -3.89
N TYR A 17 -3.93 -8.23 -4.85
CA TYR A 17 -3.18 -7.01 -4.53
C TYR A 17 -4.01 -5.95 -3.83
N MET A 18 -5.30 -5.81 -4.17
CA MET A 18 -6.21 -4.90 -3.49
C MET A 18 -6.39 -5.31 -2.02
N TRP A 19 -6.57 -6.60 -1.73
CA TRP A 19 -6.68 -7.10 -0.36
C TRP A 19 -5.37 -6.94 0.43
N LEU A 20 -4.23 -7.22 -0.19
CA LEU A 20 -2.91 -6.98 0.41
C LEU A 20 -2.72 -5.49 0.74
N PHE A 21 -3.13 -4.60 -0.16
CA PHE A 21 -3.09 -3.16 0.08
C PHE A 21 -3.95 -2.76 1.26
N ILE A 22 -5.19 -3.26 1.35
CA ILE A 22 -6.08 -2.97 2.48
C ILE A 22 -5.47 -3.45 3.80
N LEU A 23 -4.91 -4.66 3.83
CA LEU A 23 -4.27 -5.21 5.04
C LEU A 23 -3.07 -4.36 5.48
N VAL A 24 -2.17 -4.02 4.56
CA VAL A 24 -1.02 -3.16 4.85
C VAL A 24 -1.47 -1.76 5.28
N ALA A 25 -2.52 -1.20 4.67
CA ALA A 25 -3.08 0.08 5.07
C ALA A 25 -3.63 0.04 6.51
N VAL A 26 -4.36 -1.01 6.88
CA VAL A 26 -4.84 -1.21 8.26
C VAL A 26 -3.66 -1.27 9.24
N VAL A 27 -2.62 -2.05 8.93
CA VAL A 27 -1.43 -2.14 9.79
C VAL A 27 -0.75 -0.78 9.96
N ASN A 28 -0.59 0.00 8.88
CA ASN A 28 -0.03 1.36 8.97
C ASN A 28 -0.91 2.27 9.83
N ILE A 29 -2.24 2.28 9.62
CA ILE A 29 -3.17 3.11 10.39
C ILE A 29 -3.13 2.73 11.88
N THR A 30 -3.14 1.43 12.20
CA THR A 30 -3.01 0.95 13.59
C THR A 30 -1.69 1.37 14.21
N GLY A 31 -0.59 1.28 13.46
CA GLY A 31 0.71 1.76 13.92
C GLY A 31 0.73 3.27 14.15
N ILE A 32 0.14 4.05 13.24
CA ILE A 32 0.04 5.52 13.37
C ILE A 32 -0.77 5.92 14.61
N ALA A 33 -1.90 5.27 14.82
CA ALA A 33 -2.80 5.54 15.95
C ALA A 33 -2.25 5.04 17.30
N SER A 34 -1.28 4.12 17.29
CA SER A 34 -0.71 3.60 18.52
C SER A 34 0.23 4.61 19.19
N THR A 35 0.17 4.66 20.50
CA THR A 35 1.07 5.45 21.36
C THR A 35 2.28 4.67 21.83
N LYS A 36 2.35 3.35 21.60
CA LYS A 36 3.43 2.48 22.11
C LYS A 36 4.17 1.71 21.01
N LEU A 37 3.51 1.47 19.87
CA LEU A 37 3.99 0.53 18.86
C LEU A 37 5.33 0.97 18.23
N TYR A 38 5.59 2.27 18.15
CA TYR A 38 6.80 2.84 17.57
C TYR A 38 7.78 3.42 18.60
N GLU A 39 7.62 3.10 19.89
CA GLU A 39 8.67 3.33 20.89
C GLU A 39 9.91 2.49 20.58
N SER A 40 9.71 1.25 20.13
CA SER A 40 10.78 0.38 19.64
C SER A 40 10.96 0.49 18.12
N ILE A 41 12.19 0.35 17.65
CA ILE A 41 12.52 0.32 16.22
C ILE A 41 11.99 -0.95 15.53
N PHE A 42 11.79 -2.05 16.28
CA PHE A 42 11.47 -3.35 15.69
C PHE A 42 10.08 -3.38 15.03
N PRO A 43 8.99 -2.92 15.66
CA PRO A 43 7.69 -2.86 14.99
C PRO A 43 7.67 -1.88 13.82
N PHE A 44 8.37 -0.74 13.92
CA PHE A 44 8.54 0.18 12.78
C PHE A 44 9.20 -0.53 11.60
N PHE A 45 10.30 -1.25 11.83
CA PHE A 45 10.99 -2.02 10.80
C PHE A 45 10.07 -3.04 10.11
N ILE A 46 9.24 -3.78 10.86
CA ILE A 46 8.28 -4.73 10.29
C ILE A 46 7.27 -4.02 9.38
N VAL A 47 6.69 -2.90 9.83
CA VAL A 47 5.71 -2.15 9.04
C VAL A 47 6.35 -1.57 7.78
N SER A 48 7.57 -1.04 7.88
CA SER A 48 8.34 -0.57 6.72
C SER A 48 8.63 -1.71 5.74
N LEU A 49 8.99 -2.89 6.23
CA LEU A 49 9.24 -4.06 5.41
C LEU A 49 7.98 -4.46 4.63
N LEU A 50 6.81 -4.50 5.29
CA LEU A 50 5.53 -4.77 4.64
C LEU A 50 5.20 -3.76 3.53
N ASN A 51 5.44 -2.47 3.78
CA ASN A 51 5.27 -1.42 2.78
C ASN A 51 6.20 -1.63 1.57
N ILE A 52 7.47 -1.96 1.80
CA ILE A 52 8.46 -2.22 0.74
C ILE A 52 8.07 -3.44 -0.09
N PHE A 53 7.69 -4.55 0.56
CA PHE A 53 7.24 -5.76 -0.13
C PHE A 53 6.01 -5.49 -1.00
N LEU A 54 5.01 -4.80 -0.46
CA LEU A 54 3.81 -4.46 -1.23
C LEU A 54 4.13 -3.52 -2.40
N ALA A 55 4.99 -2.52 -2.20
CA ALA A 55 5.43 -1.64 -3.27
C ALA A 55 6.16 -2.42 -4.38
N ALA A 56 7.06 -3.33 -4.03
CA ALA A 56 7.76 -4.17 -5.01
C ALA A 56 6.77 -5.02 -5.83
N LEU A 57 5.78 -5.64 -5.17
CA LEU A 57 4.74 -6.42 -5.83
C LEU A 57 3.91 -5.57 -6.80
N LEU A 58 3.49 -4.37 -6.38
CA LEU A 58 2.70 -3.46 -7.22
C LEU A 58 3.51 -2.91 -8.39
N ILE A 59 4.82 -2.65 -8.22
CA ILE A 59 5.73 -2.27 -9.32
C ILE A 59 5.81 -3.41 -10.34
N LEU A 60 6.06 -4.64 -9.87
CA LEU A 60 6.12 -5.81 -10.75
C LEU A 60 4.81 -6.01 -11.52
N GLN A 61 3.66 -5.86 -10.86
CA GLN A 61 2.36 -5.94 -11.52
C GLN A 61 2.17 -4.84 -12.56
N ALA A 62 2.51 -3.60 -12.23
CA ALA A 62 2.38 -2.46 -13.14
C ALA A 62 3.23 -2.65 -14.42
N LEU A 63 4.43 -3.23 -14.28
CA LEU A 63 5.34 -3.52 -15.38
C LEU A 63 4.88 -4.72 -16.23
N LYS A 64 4.34 -5.77 -15.60
CA LYS A 64 3.96 -7.02 -16.29
C LYS A 64 2.56 -7.00 -16.90
N THR A 65 1.62 -6.25 -16.35
CA THR A 65 0.24 -6.25 -16.86
C THR A 65 0.14 -5.57 -18.23
N THR A 66 -0.60 -6.20 -19.15
CA THR A 66 -0.93 -5.64 -20.47
C THR A 66 -2.13 -4.71 -20.42
N SER A 67 -2.94 -4.79 -19.35
CA SER A 67 -4.11 -3.95 -19.17
C SER A 67 -3.75 -2.55 -18.69
N LYS A 68 -4.14 -1.53 -19.45
CA LYS A 68 -3.95 -0.11 -19.05
C LYS A 68 -4.72 0.23 -17.77
N SER A 69 -5.87 -0.39 -17.53
CA SER A 69 -6.69 -0.12 -16.34
C SER A 69 -6.04 -0.69 -15.08
N GLU A 70 -5.55 -1.92 -15.12
CA GLU A 70 -4.83 -2.55 -14.00
C GLU A 70 -3.50 -1.88 -13.71
N ARG A 71 -2.77 -1.46 -14.76
CA ARG A 71 -1.53 -0.69 -14.59
C ARG A 71 -1.81 0.62 -13.85
N ARG A 72 -2.86 1.35 -14.26
CA ARG A 72 -3.26 2.60 -13.59
C ARG A 72 -3.64 2.36 -12.14
N LEU A 73 -4.41 1.32 -11.84
CA LEU A 73 -4.76 0.97 -10.47
C LEU A 73 -3.55 0.59 -9.62
N SER A 74 -2.60 -0.17 -10.17
CA SER A 74 -1.34 -0.51 -9.48
C SER A 74 -0.54 0.73 -9.12
N ILE A 75 -0.47 1.71 -10.04
CA ILE A 75 0.17 3.02 -9.79
C ILE A 75 -0.56 3.79 -8.68
N ILE A 76 -1.89 3.81 -8.69
CA ILE A 76 -2.68 4.46 -7.64
C ILE A 76 -2.38 3.84 -6.27
N TYR A 77 -2.33 2.50 -6.18
CA TYR A 77 -1.98 1.82 -4.94
C TYR A 77 -0.54 2.07 -4.52
N LEU A 78 0.41 2.19 -5.46
CA LEU A 78 1.78 2.58 -5.15
C LEU A 78 1.87 3.96 -4.50
N ILE A 79 1.14 4.94 -5.04
CA ILE A 79 1.05 6.27 -4.43
C ILE A 79 0.46 6.16 -3.02
N GLY A 80 -0.58 5.35 -2.84
CA GLY A 80 -1.17 5.10 -1.52
C GLY A 80 -0.16 4.51 -0.52
N VAL A 81 0.63 3.51 -0.92
CA VAL A 81 1.68 2.93 -0.08
C VAL A 81 2.75 3.98 0.27
N ALA A 82 3.16 4.80 -0.70
CA ALA A 82 4.16 5.85 -0.46
C ALA A 82 3.67 6.88 0.58
N VAL A 83 2.40 7.31 0.47
CA VAL A 83 1.80 8.24 1.45
C VAL A 83 1.72 7.59 2.83
N LEU A 84 1.24 6.35 2.93
CA LEU A 84 1.15 5.62 4.21
C LEU A 84 2.53 5.44 4.85
N ALA A 85 3.52 5.03 4.06
CA ALA A 85 4.89 4.86 4.53
C ALA A 85 5.49 6.18 5.03
N ALA A 86 5.25 7.30 4.33
CA ALA A 86 5.70 8.62 4.75
C ALA A 86 5.07 9.03 6.09
N VAL A 87 3.75 8.89 6.24
CA VAL A 87 3.06 9.22 7.49
C VAL A 87 3.55 8.35 8.65
N THR A 88 3.70 7.03 8.42
CA THR A 88 4.27 6.10 9.40
C THR A 88 5.69 6.50 9.80
N PHE A 89 6.52 6.91 8.83
CA PHE A 89 7.89 7.36 9.09
C PHE A 89 7.93 8.64 9.93
N PHE A 90 7.14 9.67 9.57
CA PHE A 90 7.06 10.90 10.37
C PHE A 90 6.53 10.64 11.78
N ARG A 91 5.56 9.73 11.92
CA ARG A 91 5.06 9.33 13.23
C ARG A 91 6.15 8.69 14.08
N PHE A 92 6.93 7.77 13.51
CA PHE A 92 8.08 7.16 14.19
C PHE A 92 9.09 8.24 14.61
N LEU A 93 9.52 9.13 13.70
CA LEU A 93 10.46 10.20 14.03
C LEU A 93 9.97 11.09 15.17
N PHE A 94 8.70 11.49 15.15
CA PHE A 94 8.10 12.33 16.20
C PHE A 94 8.14 11.64 17.57
N MET A 95 7.89 10.32 17.62
CA MET A 95 7.95 9.56 18.86
C MET A 95 9.38 9.36 19.38
N GLN A 96 10.38 9.32 18.50
CA GLN A 96 11.78 9.21 18.90
C GLN A 96 12.40 10.56 19.32
N SER A 97 11.82 11.68 18.88
CA SER A 97 12.24 13.03 19.28
C SER A 97 11.58 13.55 20.55
N SER A 98 10.60 12.82 21.09
CA SER A 98 9.87 13.14 22.33
C SER A 98 10.50 12.42 23.52
#